data_AF-A0A136MWU1-F1
#
_entry.id   AF-A0A136MWU1-F1
#
_cell.length_a   1.000
_cell.length_b   1.000
_cell.length_c   1.000
_cell.angle_alpha   90.00
_cell.angle_beta   90.00
_cell.angle_gamma   90.00
#
_symmetry.space_group_name_H-M   'P 1'
#
loop_
_entity.id
_entity.type
_entity.pdbx_description
1 polymer ?
#
loop_
_entity_poly.entity_id
_entity_poly.type
_entity_poly.pdbx_seq_one_letter_code
_entity_poly.pdbx_strand_id
1 'polypeptide(L)'
;MADQEPNQNPPEPETPSGENSVVEPILPVGEATEADPAPEGPDVPQTLGILPLGNTVVFPYLVFPLQVNRPNSVQLVDDALLGNRIIGLFTQKDSEDETTVNPEVFDVGVSANILKMLRYPDGSMMVLVQGTARIRILEYTQTKPYPCARVEEILTVSTPGIELTALERNLQELFKQYITLVPSLSDELQITLKNTHDPARLADFITSHLNIKIEEKLEILSQPDLVERLHLLTSLLNREFEVAQLGSEIQTKVQSELGKTQREYFLREQIRAIRKELGDDDSGSLSDLEERLANAQMPERARQSAGRELTRLRRMSPSSAEYTMSRTYMEWLLDVPWLKKTKDILDLKKAARTLDQDHYDLEKVKERILEFLAVRKLTPESRGPILCFAGPPGVGKTSLGQSIARAMGRKFVRMSLGGVRDEAEIRGHRRTYIGACQGGLSRG
;
A
#
# COMPACT_ATOMS: atom_id res chain seq x y z
N MET A 1 -76.90 -8.41 11.26
CA MET A 1 -76.05 -9.37 12.01
C MET A 1 -75.30 -8.55 13.04
N ALA A 2 -75.44 -8.93 14.30
CA ALA A 2 -75.31 -8.08 15.48
C ALA A 2 -73.87 -7.96 16.04
N ASP A 3 -73.72 -6.88 16.80
CA ASP A 3 -72.57 -6.32 17.51
C ASP A 3 -72.22 -6.98 18.87
N GLN A 4 -70.97 -6.74 19.29
CA GLN A 4 -70.41 -6.40 20.64
C GLN A 4 -70.81 -7.17 21.94
N GLU A 5 -69.79 -7.80 22.55
CA GLU A 5 -69.18 -7.57 23.91
C GLU A 5 -70.04 -7.56 25.22
N PRO A 6 -69.45 -7.60 26.45
CA PRO A 6 -69.15 -8.76 27.31
C PRO A 6 -69.92 -8.78 28.66
N ASN A 7 -69.72 -9.78 29.55
CA ASN A 7 -70.25 -9.74 30.93
C ASN A 7 -69.34 -10.41 32.00
N GLN A 8 -69.46 -9.86 33.22
CA GLN A 8 -68.64 -9.95 34.43
C GLN A 8 -69.01 -11.10 35.40
N ASN A 9 -68.06 -11.34 36.34
CA ASN A 9 -67.97 -12.18 37.57
C ASN A 9 -69.09 -11.97 38.65
N PRO A 10 -69.12 -12.53 39.92
CA PRO A 10 -68.15 -13.31 40.78
C PRO A 10 -68.85 -14.47 41.62
N PRO A 11 -68.47 -14.94 42.87
CA PRO A 11 -67.27 -14.77 43.76
C PRO A 11 -66.66 -16.05 44.46
N GLU A 12 -65.52 -15.78 45.16
CA GLU A 12 -64.61 -16.42 46.16
C GLU A 12 -65.10 -17.48 47.22
N PRO A 13 -64.24 -18.19 48.04
CA PRO A 13 -63.07 -17.65 48.80
C PRO A 13 -61.85 -18.55 49.22
N GLU A 14 -60.84 -17.84 49.79
CA GLU A 14 -59.92 -18.15 50.92
C GLU A 14 -58.66 -19.05 50.84
N THR A 15 -57.53 -18.47 51.30
CA THR A 15 -56.19 -19.05 51.61
C THR A 15 -56.07 -19.53 53.06
N PRO A 16 -55.04 -20.33 53.44
CA PRO A 16 -53.92 -19.72 54.16
C PRO A 16 -52.50 -20.30 53.88
N SER A 17 -51.53 -19.56 54.39
CA SER A 17 -50.05 -19.67 54.33
C SER A 17 -49.42 -20.79 55.19
N GLY A 18 -48.21 -21.24 54.80
CA GLY A 18 -47.31 -22.03 55.65
C GLY A 18 -45.88 -22.12 55.08
N GLU A 19 -44.90 -21.67 55.87
CA GLU A 19 -43.45 -21.59 55.59
C GLU A 19 -42.68 -22.91 55.85
N ASN A 20 -41.52 -23.01 55.18
CA ASN A 20 -40.23 -23.56 55.61
C ASN A 20 -39.95 -25.09 55.80
N SER A 21 -38.93 -25.50 55.02
CA SER A 21 -37.69 -26.18 55.44
C SER A 21 -37.57 -27.72 55.33
N VAL A 22 -36.63 -28.10 54.45
CA VAL A 22 -35.57 -29.13 54.60
C VAL A 22 -35.99 -30.55 54.94
N VAL A 23 -35.91 -31.45 53.94
CA VAL A 23 -35.40 -32.82 54.11
C VAL A 23 -34.72 -33.28 52.80
N GLU A 24 -33.41 -33.50 52.82
CA GLU A 24 -32.70 -34.29 51.80
C GLU A 24 -33.13 -35.77 51.90
N PRO A 25 -33.43 -36.47 50.79
CA PRO A 25 -33.43 -37.91 50.78
C PRO A 25 -32.09 -38.45 50.24
N ILE A 26 -31.42 -39.13 51.16
CA ILE A 26 -30.34 -40.10 50.98
C ILE A 26 -30.67 -41.05 49.80
N LEU A 27 -29.80 -41.09 48.79
CA LEU A 27 -29.81 -42.13 47.76
C LEU A 27 -28.95 -43.33 48.20
N PRO A 28 -29.36 -44.56 47.84
CA PRO A 28 -28.83 -45.78 48.45
C PRO A 28 -27.47 -46.17 47.86
N VAL A 29 -26.65 -46.78 48.71
CA VAL A 29 -25.40 -47.47 48.36
C VAL A 29 -25.75 -48.65 47.45
N GLY A 30 -25.53 -48.45 46.15
CA GLY A 30 -25.67 -49.44 45.10
C GLY A 30 -24.32 -50.06 44.74
N GLU A 31 -24.35 -51.37 44.59
CA GLU A 31 -23.27 -52.32 44.31
C GLU A 31 -22.22 -51.87 43.29
N ALA A 32 -20.97 -52.26 43.58
CA ALA A 32 -19.85 -52.19 42.66
C ALA A 32 -20.21 -52.86 41.34
N THR A 33 -20.60 -52.05 40.36
CA THR A 33 -20.78 -52.46 38.98
C THR A 33 -19.40 -52.41 38.33
N GLU A 34 -19.08 -53.50 37.63
CA GLU A 34 -17.84 -53.74 36.89
C GLU A 34 -17.34 -52.48 36.20
N ALA A 35 -16.06 -52.16 36.41
CA ALA A 35 -15.38 -51.11 35.67
C ALA A 35 -15.55 -51.41 34.18
N ASP A 36 -16.21 -50.49 33.46
CA ASP A 36 -16.17 -50.44 32.00
C ASP A 36 -14.71 -50.61 31.57
N PRO A 37 -14.40 -51.54 30.65
CA PRO A 37 -13.04 -51.65 30.14
C PRO A 37 -12.65 -50.30 29.54
N ALA A 38 -11.49 -49.79 29.97
CA ALA A 38 -10.87 -48.62 29.37
C ALA A 38 -10.91 -48.76 27.84
N PRO A 39 -11.25 -47.69 27.09
CA PRO A 39 -11.39 -47.79 25.65
C PRO A 39 -10.08 -48.28 25.05
N GLU A 40 -10.10 -49.49 24.47
CA GLU A 40 -8.99 -50.03 23.68
C GLU A 40 -8.67 -49.00 22.59
N GLY A 41 -7.45 -48.45 22.64
CA GLY A 41 -6.98 -47.47 21.67
C GLY A 41 -6.98 -48.05 20.25
N PRO A 42 -6.95 -47.19 19.21
CA PRO A 42 -6.82 -47.67 17.84
C PRO A 42 -5.58 -48.55 17.71
N ASP A 43 -5.73 -49.68 17.02
CA ASP A 43 -4.77 -50.79 16.93
C ASP A 43 -3.54 -50.40 16.08
N VAL A 44 -2.70 -49.47 16.59
CA VAL A 44 -1.46 -49.07 15.91
C VAL A 44 -0.48 -50.24 16.00
N PRO A 45 -0.06 -50.81 14.86
CA PRO A 45 0.89 -51.91 14.85
C PRO A 45 2.21 -51.47 15.48
N GLN A 46 2.83 -52.37 16.27
CA GLN A 46 4.12 -52.08 16.90
C GLN A 46 5.20 -51.76 15.87
N THR A 47 5.14 -52.34 14.67
CA THR A 47 6.07 -52.08 13.57
C THR A 47 5.32 -51.58 12.35
N LEU A 48 5.77 -50.44 11.81
CA LEU A 48 5.20 -49.82 10.62
C LEU A 48 6.29 -49.54 9.59
N GLY A 49 5.89 -49.65 8.32
CA GLY A 49 6.69 -49.12 7.22
C GLY A 49 6.59 -47.59 7.19
N ILE A 50 7.73 -46.92 7.02
CA ILE A 50 7.87 -45.48 7.07
C ILE A 50 7.81 -44.92 5.64
N LEU A 51 6.81 -44.09 5.38
CA LEU A 51 6.71 -43.29 4.18
C LEU A 51 7.22 -41.87 4.47
N PRO A 52 8.40 -41.49 3.95
CA PRO A 52 8.95 -40.17 4.17
C PRO A 52 8.30 -39.13 3.25
N LEU A 53 7.78 -38.05 3.83
CA LEU A 53 7.12 -36.93 3.15
C LEU A 53 8.08 -35.74 3.08
N GLY A 54 8.30 -35.16 1.90
CA GLY A 54 9.23 -34.02 1.73
C GLY A 54 8.74 -32.74 2.42
N ASN A 55 7.84 -32.01 1.77
CA ASN A 55 7.37 -30.69 2.23
C ASN A 55 5.95 -30.71 2.83
N THR A 56 5.59 -31.73 3.61
CA THR A 56 4.26 -31.80 4.21
C THR A 56 4.27 -32.49 5.56
N VAL A 57 3.47 -31.95 6.48
CA VAL A 57 3.13 -32.55 7.77
C VAL A 57 1.68 -32.99 7.71
N VAL A 58 1.44 -34.25 8.04
CA VAL A 58 0.10 -34.84 8.11
C VAL A 58 -0.36 -34.82 9.56
N PHE A 59 -1.65 -34.56 9.78
CA PHE A 59 -2.27 -34.56 11.10
C PHE A 59 -3.31 -35.69 11.22
N PRO A 60 -3.59 -36.19 12.44
CA PRO A 60 -4.62 -37.21 12.67
C PRO A 60 -6.01 -36.82 12.17
N TYR A 61 -6.85 -37.82 11.89
CA TYR A 61 -8.25 -37.75 11.44
C TYR A 61 -8.50 -37.15 10.06
N LEU A 62 -7.57 -36.38 9.53
CA LEU A 62 -7.66 -35.75 8.23
C LEU A 62 -7.29 -36.69 7.09
N VAL A 63 -7.90 -36.45 5.93
CA VAL A 63 -7.67 -37.23 4.71
C VAL A 63 -6.74 -36.45 3.79
N PHE A 64 -5.63 -37.07 3.40
CA PHE A 64 -4.61 -36.46 2.55
C PHE A 64 -4.41 -37.26 1.26
N PRO A 65 -4.42 -36.62 0.09
CA PRO A 65 -3.93 -37.21 -1.14
C PRO A 65 -2.40 -37.13 -1.18
N LEU A 66 -1.74 -38.28 -1.30
CA LEU A 66 -0.29 -38.39 -1.43
C LEU A 66 0.09 -38.94 -2.79
N GLN A 67 1.01 -38.24 -3.46
CA GLN A 67 1.62 -38.73 -4.70
C GLN A 67 2.91 -39.49 -4.36
N VAL A 68 2.99 -40.73 -4.81
CA VAL A 68 4.09 -41.65 -4.53
C VAL A 68 4.77 -42.04 -5.83
N ASN A 69 6.01 -41.59 -5.99
CA ASN A 69 6.77 -41.75 -7.24
C ASN A 69 8.02 -42.65 -7.07
N ARG A 70 8.53 -42.80 -5.84
CA ARG A 70 9.77 -43.55 -5.58
C ARG A 70 9.50 -45.06 -5.57
N PRO A 71 10.32 -45.90 -6.24
CA PRO A 71 10.11 -47.35 -6.29
C PRO A 71 9.95 -48.01 -4.91
N ASN A 72 10.78 -47.61 -3.94
CA ASN A 72 10.73 -48.15 -2.57
C ASN A 72 9.43 -47.76 -1.86
N SER A 73 8.95 -46.54 -2.06
CA SER A 73 7.70 -46.04 -1.48
C SER A 73 6.48 -46.67 -2.16
N VAL A 74 6.57 -46.95 -3.46
CA VAL A 74 5.56 -47.72 -4.21
C VAL A 74 5.47 -49.12 -3.65
N GLN A 75 6.61 -49.79 -3.44
CA GLN A 75 6.66 -51.11 -2.85
C GLN A 75 6.09 -51.14 -1.41
N LEU A 76 6.44 -50.15 -0.58
CA LEU A 76 5.87 -49.99 0.76
C LEU A 76 4.34 -49.96 0.74
N VAL A 77 3.75 -49.19 -0.19
CA VAL A 77 2.29 -49.06 -0.30
C VAL A 77 1.68 -50.37 -0.81
N ASP A 78 2.28 -51.02 -1.81
CA ASP A 78 1.81 -52.32 -2.33
C ASP A 78 1.83 -53.39 -1.22
N ASP A 79 2.88 -53.45 -0.40
CA ASP A 79 3.01 -54.39 0.72
C ASP A 79 2.03 -54.06 1.85
N ALA A 80 1.83 -52.77 2.18
CA ALA A 80 0.86 -52.34 3.18
C ALA A 80 -0.58 -52.67 2.78
N LEU A 81 -0.91 -52.61 1.48
CA LEU A 81 -2.23 -52.95 0.95
C LEU A 81 -2.58 -54.44 1.11
N LEU A 82 -1.57 -55.32 1.09
CA LEU A 82 -1.71 -56.76 1.34
C LEU A 82 -1.84 -57.11 2.83
N GLY A 83 -1.37 -56.23 3.71
CA GLY A 83 -1.41 -56.39 5.16
C GLY A 83 -2.58 -55.65 5.83
N ASN A 84 -2.25 -54.86 6.84
CA ASN A 84 -3.20 -54.11 7.68
C ASN A 84 -3.60 -52.73 7.11
N ARG A 85 -3.06 -52.33 5.94
CA ARG A 85 -3.30 -51.03 5.29
C ARG A 85 -2.89 -49.80 6.12
N ILE A 86 -2.06 -50.00 7.15
CA ILE A 86 -1.55 -48.93 8.01
C ILE A 86 -0.11 -48.63 7.61
N ILE A 87 0.21 -47.36 7.43
CA ILE A 87 1.58 -46.88 7.18
C ILE A 87 1.92 -45.74 8.13
N GLY A 88 3.21 -45.56 8.41
CA GLY A 88 3.72 -44.42 9.17
C GLY A 88 4.12 -43.28 8.24
N LEU A 89 3.55 -42.10 8.42
CA LEU A 89 3.86 -40.90 7.64
C LEU A 89 4.76 -39.98 8.45
N PHE A 90 5.95 -39.69 7.95
CA PHE A 90 6.94 -38.87 8.66
C PHE A 90 7.54 -37.82 7.73
N THR A 91 7.71 -36.60 8.23
CA THR A 91 8.29 -35.50 7.45
C THR A 91 9.82 -35.66 7.37
N GLN A 92 10.40 -35.39 6.20
CA GLN A 92 11.85 -35.42 5.96
C GLN A 92 12.52 -34.21 6.61
N LYS A 93 13.72 -34.40 7.17
CA LYS A 93 14.53 -33.29 7.70
C LYS A 93 15.12 -32.43 6.60
N ASP A 94 15.48 -33.06 5.48
CA ASP A 94 16.00 -32.40 4.29
C ASP A 94 15.15 -32.81 3.09
N SER A 95 14.33 -31.89 2.59
CA SER A 95 13.39 -32.16 1.49
C SER A 95 14.02 -31.97 0.10
N GLU A 96 15.25 -31.44 0.01
CA GLU A 96 15.95 -31.22 -1.26
C GLU A 96 16.71 -32.47 -1.75
N ASP A 97 17.01 -33.41 -0.85
CA ASP A 97 17.74 -34.63 -1.19
C ASP A 97 16.79 -35.75 -1.67
N GLU A 98 16.36 -35.64 -2.92
CA GLU A 98 15.51 -36.68 -3.53
C GLU A 98 16.27 -37.99 -3.85
N THR A 99 17.60 -37.98 -3.75
CA THR A 99 18.47 -39.09 -4.17
C THR A 99 18.72 -40.12 -3.07
N THR A 100 18.45 -39.77 -1.81
CA THR A 100 18.66 -40.67 -0.67
C THR A 100 17.60 -41.77 -0.65
N VAL A 101 18.08 -43.02 -0.68
CA VAL A 101 17.24 -44.22 -0.68
C VAL A 101 16.37 -44.30 0.58
N ASN A 102 16.88 -43.80 1.71
CA ASN A 102 16.20 -43.64 2.99
C ASN A 102 16.51 -42.25 3.55
N PRO A 103 15.72 -41.22 3.23
CA PRO A 103 15.94 -39.88 3.74
C PRO A 103 15.73 -39.87 5.26
N GLU A 104 16.48 -39.02 5.95
CA GLU A 104 16.31 -38.83 7.39
C GLU A 104 14.99 -38.11 7.66
N VAL A 105 14.19 -38.65 8.58
CA VAL A 105 12.89 -38.10 8.96
C VAL A 105 12.91 -37.59 10.41
N PHE A 106 11.96 -36.73 10.74
CA PHE A 106 11.68 -36.37 12.12
C PHE A 106 11.12 -37.57 12.90
N ASP A 107 11.38 -37.60 14.21
CA ASP A 107 11.06 -38.76 15.05
C ASP A 107 9.55 -38.90 15.31
N VAL A 108 8.79 -37.81 15.14
CA VAL A 108 7.34 -37.77 15.33
C VAL A 108 6.64 -37.68 13.97
N GLY A 109 5.60 -38.49 13.81
CA GLY A 109 4.79 -38.57 12.61
C GLY A 109 3.37 -39.02 12.93
N VAL A 110 2.67 -39.49 11.90
CA VAL A 110 1.26 -39.91 12.01
C VAL A 110 1.09 -41.30 11.40
N SER A 111 0.47 -42.21 12.14
CA SER A 111 -0.04 -43.46 11.55
C SER A 111 -1.23 -43.12 10.65
N ALA A 112 -1.33 -43.76 9.50
CA ALA A 112 -2.42 -43.49 8.57
C ALA A 112 -2.93 -44.75 7.89
N ASN A 113 -4.25 -44.81 7.72
CA ASN A 113 -4.94 -45.85 6.98
C ASN A 113 -5.01 -45.50 5.49
N ILE A 114 -4.65 -46.45 4.62
CA ILE A 114 -4.83 -46.31 3.18
C ILE A 114 -6.30 -46.55 2.82
N LEU A 115 -6.98 -45.50 2.37
CA LEU A 115 -8.39 -45.56 1.96
C LEU A 115 -8.54 -46.02 0.51
N LYS A 116 -7.78 -45.42 -0.40
CA LYS A 116 -7.84 -45.69 -1.85
C LYS A 116 -6.46 -45.53 -2.48
N MET A 117 -6.23 -46.24 -3.58
CA MET A 117 -5.03 -46.13 -4.40
C MET A 117 -5.41 -46.09 -5.88
N LEU A 118 -4.75 -45.22 -6.63
CA LEU A 118 -4.87 -45.07 -8.08
C LEU A 118 -3.46 -45.15 -8.68
N ARG A 119 -3.23 -46.06 -9.62
CA ARG A 119 -1.95 -46.21 -10.33
C ARG A 119 -2.03 -45.53 -11.69
N TYR A 120 -1.05 -44.69 -12.00
CA TYR A 120 -0.96 -44.02 -13.28
C TYR A 120 -0.14 -44.85 -14.29
N PRO A 121 -0.31 -44.63 -15.61
CA PRO A 121 0.40 -45.37 -16.65
C PRO A 121 1.93 -45.22 -16.62
N ASP A 122 2.43 -44.13 -16.01
CA ASP A 122 3.86 -43.85 -15.85
C ASP A 122 4.50 -44.61 -14.67
N GLY A 123 3.71 -45.40 -13.93
CA GLY A 123 4.15 -46.15 -12.76
C GLY A 123 4.04 -45.39 -11.43
N SER A 124 3.72 -44.10 -11.47
CA SER A 124 3.41 -43.33 -10.25
C SER A 124 2.07 -43.73 -9.65
N MET A 125 1.87 -43.43 -8.38
CA MET A 125 0.64 -43.76 -7.66
C MET A 125 0.11 -42.57 -6.88
N MET A 126 -1.21 -42.41 -6.86
CA MET A 126 -1.89 -41.51 -5.95
C MET A 126 -2.59 -42.34 -4.88
N VAL A 127 -2.26 -42.09 -3.62
CA VAL A 127 -2.80 -42.80 -2.47
C VAL A 127 -3.58 -41.80 -1.63
N LEU A 128 -4.83 -42.13 -1.31
CA LEU A 128 -5.63 -41.38 -0.38
C LEU A 128 -5.50 -42.03 0.99
N VAL A 129 -4.96 -41.30 1.96
CA VAL A 129 -4.70 -41.79 3.32
C VAL A 129 -5.49 -40.99 4.34
N GLN A 130 -5.88 -41.61 5.44
CA GLN A 130 -6.49 -40.95 6.60
C GLN A 130 -5.58 -41.09 7.80
N GLY A 131 -5.15 -39.98 8.39
CA GLY A 131 -4.39 -39.99 9.63
C GLY A 131 -5.21 -40.62 10.77
N THR A 132 -4.58 -41.42 11.61
CA THR A 132 -5.23 -42.13 12.73
C THR A 132 -4.74 -41.66 14.07
N ALA A 133 -3.42 -41.69 14.31
CA ALA A 133 -2.83 -41.35 15.59
C ALA A 133 -1.43 -40.75 15.42
N ARG A 134 -0.99 -39.99 16.42
CA ARG A 134 0.39 -39.50 16.49
C ARG A 134 1.30 -40.65 16.90
N ILE A 135 2.42 -40.80 16.23
CA ILE A 135 3.37 -41.87 16.52
C ILE A 135 4.79 -41.34 16.61
N ARG A 136 5.63 -41.99 17.41
CA ARG A 136 7.06 -41.72 17.54
C ARG A 136 7.86 -42.94 17.12
N ILE A 137 8.94 -42.74 16.37
CA ILE A 137 9.91 -43.78 16.04
C ILE A 137 10.75 -44.11 17.27
N LEU A 138 10.82 -45.39 17.64
CA LEU A 138 11.69 -45.88 18.70
C LEU A 138 13.00 -46.46 18.13
N GLU A 139 12.89 -47.37 17.16
CA GLU A 139 14.04 -48.01 16.53
C GLU A 139 13.72 -48.44 15.11
N TYR A 140 14.68 -48.35 14.20
CA TYR A 140 14.56 -48.89 12.85
C TYR A 140 14.83 -50.40 12.87
N THR A 141 13.86 -51.19 12.42
CA THR A 141 13.96 -52.66 12.33
C THR A 141 14.47 -53.11 10.97
N GLN A 142 14.26 -52.31 9.93
CA GLN A 142 14.61 -52.61 8.55
C GLN A 142 14.88 -51.33 7.76
N THR A 143 15.79 -51.39 6.78
CA THR A 143 16.11 -50.25 5.90
C THR A 143 15.93 -50.54 4.41
N LYS A 144 15.85 -51.81 4.01
CA LYS A 144 15.63 -52.22 2.61
C LYS A 144 14.55 -53.28 2.54
N PRO A 145 13.63 -53.28 1.56
CA PRO A 145 13.59 -52.36 0.40
C PRO A 145 13.10 -50.94 0.76
N TYR A 146 12.43 -50.77 1.89
CA TYR A 146 12.02 -49.48 2.46
C TYR A 146 12.26 -49.50 3.99
N PRO A 147 12.24 -48.35 4.67
CA PRO A 147 12.46 -48.30 6.10
C PRO A 147 11.23 -48.82 6.87
N CYS A 148 11.46 -49.68 7.86
CA CYS A 148 10.47 -50.07 8.86
C CYS A 148 11.01 -49.71 10.24
N ALA A 149 10.13 -49.29 11.14
CA ALA A 149 10.50 -48.99 12.51
C ALA A 149 9.48 -49.50 13.52
N ARG A 150 9.96 -49.78 14.73
CA ARG A 150 9.09 -49.89 15.90
C ARG A 150 8.62 -48.50 16.28
N VAL A 151 7.31 -48.35 16.43
CA VAL A 151 6.66 -47.06 16.74
C VAL A 151 5.86 -47.16 18.04
N GLU A 152 5.71 -46.03 18.71
CA GLU A 152 4.82 -45.87 19.86
C GLU A 152 3.76 -44.82 19.55
N GLU A 153 2.54 -45.00 20.06
CA GLU A 153 1.50 -43.97 19.98
C GLU A 153 1.77 -42.87 21.02
N ILE A 154 1.75 -41.61 20.57
CA ILE A 154 1.80 -40.44 21.46
C ILE A 154 0.38 -40.11 21.87
N LEU A 155 0.01 -40.52 23.08
CA LEU A 155 -1.31 -40.22 23.65
C LEU A 155 -1.43 -38.73 23.97
N THR A 156 -2.60 -38.17 23.64
CA THR A 156 -2.92 -36.79 24.03
C THR A 156 -3.31 -36.77 25.50
N VAL A 157 -2.59 -35.98 26.29
CA VAL A 157 -2.92 -35.72 27.68
C VAL A 157 -3.83 -34.49 27.71
N SER A 158 -4.99 -34.61 28.35
CA SER A 158 -5.95 -33.53 28.47
C SER A 158 -6.40 -33.42 29.92
N THR A 159 -6.24 -32.23 30.49
CA THR A 159 -6.88 -31.86 31.76
C THR A 159 -8.15 -31.08 31.45
N PRO A 160 -9.35 -31.69 31.59
CA PRO A 160 -10.59 -30.99 31.35
C PRO A 160 -10.72 -29.81 32.34
N GLY A 161 -11.12 -28.65 31.83
CA GLY A 161 -11.22 -27.44 32.62
C GLY A 161 -11.86 -26.29 31.84
N ILE A 162 -12.19 -25.23 32.58
CA ILE A 162 -12.78 -23.99 32.02
C ILE A 162 -11.81 -23.35 31.00
N GLU A 163 -10.50 -23.45 31.26
CA GLU A 163 -9.47 -22.93 30.36
C GLU A 163 -9.50 -23.61 28.99
N LEU A 164 -9.60 -24.94 28.96
CA LEU A 164 -9.66 -25.72 27.71
C LEU A 164 -10.86 -25.29 26.84
N THR A 165 -12.03 -25.13 27.47
CA THR A 165 -13.26 -24.69 26.78
C THR A 165 -13.17 -23.24 26.32
N ALA A 166 -12.48 -22.38 27.06
CA ALA A 166 -12.22 -21.00 26.66
C ALA A 166 -11.27 -20.93 25.45
N LEU A 167 -10.19 -21.71 25.46
CA LEU A 167 -9.24 -21.82 24.34
C LEU A 167 -9.90 -22.35 23.07
N GLU A 168 -10.73 -23.39 23.19
CA GLU A 168 -11.47 -23.96 22.07
C GLU A 168 -12.35 -22.90 21.39
N ARG A 169 -13.14 -22.16 22.18
CA ARG A 169 -14.00 -21.08 21.66
C ARG A 169 -13.20 -19.97 21.02
N ASN A 170 -12.09 -19.56 21.64
CA ASN A 170 -11.21 -18.52 21.11
C ASN A 170 -10.63 -18.93 19.75
N LEU A 171 -10.12 -20.15 19.62
CA LEU A 171 -9.58 -20.69 18.37
C LEU A 171 -10.63 -20.80 17.28
N GLN A 172 -11.85 -21.27 17.62
CA GLN A 172 -12.96 -21.33 16.66
C GLN A 172 -13.32 -19.93 16.13
N GLU A 173 -13.40 -18.93 17.00
CA GLU A 173 -13.71 -17.56 16.61
C GLU A 173 -12.60 -16.93 15.77
N LEU A 174 -11.35 -17.07 16.22
CA LEU A 174 -10.17 -16.54 15.53
C LEU A 174 -10.01 -17.18 14.13
N PHE A 175 -10.15 -18.50 14.04
CA PHE A 175 -10.02 -19.21 12.77
C PHE A 175 -11.18 -18.89 11.81
N LYS A 176 -12.39 -18.68 12.33
CA LYS A 176 -13.52 -18.21 11.52
C LYS A 176 -13.23 -16.84 10.89
N GLN A 177 -12.67 -15.91 11.65
CA GLN A 177 -12.26 -14.61 11.10
C GLN A 177 -11.14 -14.78 10.09
N TYR A 178 -10.17 -15.65 10.36
CA TYR A 178 -9.08 -15.97 9.43
C TYR A 178 -9.59 -16.49 8.07
N ILE A 179 -10.55 -17.43 8.05
CA ILE A 179 -11.14 -17.95 6.81
C ILE A 179 -11.72 -16.81 5.96
N THR A 180 -12.38 -15.82 6.57
CA THR A 180 -12.97 -14.70 5.82
C THR A 180 -11.95 -13.76 5.17
N LEU A 181 -10.72 -13.74 5.68
CA LEU A 181 -9.64 -12.89 5.17
C LEU A 181 -8.82 -13.57 4.07
N VAL A 182 -8.82 -14.90 4.01
CA VAL A 182 -7.96 -15.67 3.11
C VAL A 182 -8.77 -16.27 1.95
N PRO A 183 -8.66 -15.75 0.72
CA PRO A 183 -9.51 -16.15 -0.41
C PRO A 183 -9.36 -17.61 -0.85
N SER A 184 -8.25 -18.27 -0.50
CA SER A 184 -8.01 -19.68 -0.85
C SER A 184 -8.73 -20.67 0.06
N LEU A 185 -9.27 -20.21 1.19
CA LEU A 185 -10.02 -21.05 2.12
C LEU A 185 -11.51 -21.00 1.77
N SER A 186 -12.12 -22.17 1.60
CA SER A 186 -13.55 -22.28 1.29
C SER A 186 -14.40 -22.03 2.54
N ASP A 187 -15.56 -21.37 2.35
CA ASP A 187 -16.57 -21.22 3.41
C ASP A 187 -17.09 -22.56 3.95
N GLU A 188 -16.94 -23.64 3.18
CA GLU A 188 -17.25 -25.02 3.64
C GLU A 188 -16.44 -25.41 4.89
N LEU A 189 -15.22 -24.87 5.05
CA LEU A 189 -14.39 -25.12 6.24
C LEU A 189 -15.05 -24.59 7.52
N GLN A 190 -15.87 -23.53 7.42
CA GLN A 190 -16.61 -23.01 8.57
C GLN A 190 -17.69 -24.00 9.05
N ILE A 191 -18.24 -24.83 8.16
CA ILE A 191 -19.23 -25.85 8.51
C ILE A 191 -18.54 -26.98 9.28
N THR A 192 -17.39 -27.46 8.79
CA THR A 192 -16.57 -28.47 9.45
C THR A 192 -16.11 -28.00 10.84
N LEU A 193 -15.72 -26.74 10.95
CA LEU A 193 -15.31 -26.12 12.22
C LEU A 193 -16.43 -26.18 13.28
N LYS A 194 -17.68 -25.89 12.89
CA LYS A 194 -18.84 -25.93 13.81
C LYS A 194 -19.21 -27.33 14.28
N ASN A 195 -18.93 -28.35 13.46
CA ASN A 195 -19.27 -29.74 13.75
C ASN A 195 -18.15 -30.49 14.50
N THR A 196 -17.00 -29.84 14.72
CA THR A 196 -15.86 -30.45 15.40
C THR A 196 -15.92 -30.07 16.89
N HIS A 197 -16.34 -31.02 17.73
CA HIS A 197 -16.52 -30.82 19.17
C HIS A 197 -15.36 -31.34 20.03
N ASP A 198 -14.38 -32.01 19.43
CA ASP A 198 -13.18 -32.48 20.13
C ASP A 198 -12.05 -31.45 19.96
N PRO A 199 -11.54 -30.85 21.06
CA PRO A 199 -10.50 -29.83 20.97
C PRO A 199 -9.19 -30.36 20.36
N ALA A 200 -8.89 -31.65 20.50
CA ALA A 200 -7.71 -32.24 19.87
C ALA A 200 -7.84 -32.26 18.34
N ARG A 201 -8.97 -32.75 17.83
CA ARG A 201 -9.31 -32.71 16.40
C ARG A 201 -9.38 -31.29 15.85
N LEU A 202 -9.92 -30.36 16.64
CA LEU A 202 -9.99 -28.95 16.27
C LEU A 202 -8.59 -28.37 16.05
N ALA A 203 -7.65 -28.63 16.97
CA ALA A 203 -6.27 -28.17 16.83
C ALA A 203 -5.62 -28.73 15.55
N ASP A 204 -5.81 -30.02 15.29
CA ASP A 204 -5.27 -30.71 14.12
C ASP A 204 -5.84 -30.17 12.81
N PHE A 205 -7.17 -29.96 12.79
CA PHE A 205 -7.87 -29.37 11.65
C PHE A 205 -7.42 -27.94 11.36
N ILE A 206 -7.31 -27.08 12.38
CA ILE A 206 -6.86 -25.70 12.17
C ILE A 206 -5.42 -25.72 11.63
N THR A 207 -4.52 -26.45 12.30
CA THR A 207 -3.08 -26.48 11.95
C THR A 207 -2.82 -26.96 10.53
N SER A 208 -3.60 -27.93 10.02
CA SER A 208 -3.45 -28.42 8.65
C SER A 208 -3.74 -27.37 7.59
N HIS A 209 -4.61 -26.39 7.90
CA HIS A 209 -5.01 -25.33 6.98
C HIS A 209 -4.19 -24.05 7.13
N LEU A 210 -3.33 -23.95 8.15
CA LEU A 210 -2.43 -22.80 8.31
C LEU A 210 -1.21 -22.91 7.40
N ASN A 211 -0.83 -21.75 6.85
CA ASN A 211 0.37 -21.60 6.03
C ASN A 211 1.60 -21.21 6.88
N ILE A 212 1.86 -22.00 7.92
CA ILE A 212 3.00 -21.85 8.83
C ILE A 212 4.16 -22.76 8.44
N LYS A 213 5.34 -22.53 9.04
CA LYS A 213 6.54 -23.30 8.73
C LYS A 213 6.41 -24.77 9.16
N ILE A 214 7.16 -25.65 8.51
CA ILE A 214 7.12 -27.10 8.78
C ILE A 214 7.52 -27.37 10.24
N GLU A 215 8.52 -26.65 10.75
CA GLU A 215 9.01 -26.79 12.13
C GLU A 215 7.91 -26.46 13.14
N GLU A 216 7.13 -25.42 12.88
CA GLU A 216 6.01 -24.99 13.75
C GLU A 216 4.86 -26.02 13.71
N LYS A 217 4.60 -26.63 12.53
CA LYS A 217 3.63 -27.74 12.43
C LYS A 217 4.09 -28.97 13.20
N LEU A 218 5.39 -29.30 13.13
CA LEU A 218 5.97 -30.43 13.85
C LEU A 218 5.98 -30.19 15.35
N GLU A 219 6.19 -28.95 15.81
CA GLU A 219 6.09 -28.57 17.22
C GLU A 219 4.68 -28.84 17.76
N ILE A 220 3.63 -28.43 17.02
CA ILE A 220 2.23 -28.72 17.36
C ILE A 220 1.96 -30.23 17.35
N LEU A 221 2.45 -30.95 16.32
CA LEU A 221 2.25 -32.39 16.21
C LEU A 221 2.90 -33.14 17.39
N SER A 222 4.06 -32.66 17.84
CA SER A 222 4.88 -33.29 18.87
C SER A 222 4.43 -32.99 20.30
N GLN A 223 3.52 -32.02 20.50
CA GLN A 223 3.06 -31.61 21.82
C GLN A 223 1.95 -32.55 22.34
N PRO A 224 2.23 -33.41 23.36
CA PRO A 224 1.23 -34.31 23.94
C PRO A 224 0.20 -33.59 24.81
N ASP A 225 0.56 -32.48 25.48
CA ASP A 225 -0.36 -31.73 26.32
C ASP A 225 -1.30 -30.88 25.47
N LEU A 226 -2.60 -31.14 25.59
CA LEU A 226 -3.61 -30.47 24.77
C LEU A 226 -3.69 -28.96 25.06
N VAL A 227 -3.54 -28.53 26.32
CA VAL A 227 -3.66 -27.12 26.70
C VAL A 227 -2.46 -26.35 26.17
N GLU A 228 -1.24 -26.86 26.36
CA GLU A 228 -0.03 -26.26 25.79
C GLU A 228 -0.10 -26.21 24.26
N ARG A 229 -0.63 -27.26 23.62
CA ARG A 229 -0.82 -27.31 22.17
C ARG A 229 -1.78 -26.24 21.68
N LEU A 230 -2.89 -26.01 22.37
CA LEU A 230 -3.86 -24.97 22.01
C LEU A 230 -3.28 -23.57 22.24
N HIS A 231 -2.48 -23.35 23.28
CA HIS A 231 -1.78 -22.08 23.50
C HIS A 231 -0.79 -21.78 22.36
N LEU A 232 0.04 -22.77 22.00
CA LEU A 232 0.98 -22.66 20.88
C LEU A 232 0.24 -22.33 19.58
N LEU A 233 -0.81 -23.10 19.26
CA LEU A 233 -1.63 -22.87 18.07
C LEU A 233 -2.29 -21.49 18.07
N THR A 234 -2.80 -21.03 19.22
CA THR A 234 -3.43 -19.70 19.34
C THR A 234 -2.42 -18.60 19.03
N SER A 235 -1.19 -18.72 19.51
CA SER A 235 -0.14 -17.75 19.22
C SER A 235 0.20 -17.68 17.72
N LEU A 236 0.32 -18.85 17.07
CA LEU A 236 0.63 -18.96 15.64
C LEU A 236 -0.53 -18.46 14.79
N LEU A 237 -1.77 -18.81 15.14
CA LEU A 237 -2.96 -18.36 14.43
C LEU A 237 -3.14 -16.84 14.52
N ASN A 238 -2.86 -16.22 15.66
CA ASN A 238 -2.89 -14.76 15.77
C ASN A 238 -1.87 -14.09 14.85
N ARG A 239 -0.65 -14.63 14.77
CA ARG A 239 0.38 -14.12 13.85
C ARG A 239 -0.07 -14.23 12.40
N GLU A 240 -0.61 -15.38 11.99
CA GLU A 240 -1.11 -15.57 10.63
C GLU A 240 -2.33 -14.69 10.33
N PHE A 241 -3.18 -14.46 11.33
CA PHE A 241 -4.31 -13.55 11.22
C PHE A 241 -3.88 -12.10 10.97
N GLU A 242 -2.91 -11.57 11.71
CA GLU A 242 -2.35 -10.24 11.49
C GLU A 242 -1.77 -10.07 10.08
N VAL A 243 -1.03 -11.08 9.61
CA VAL A 243 -0.47 -11.10 8.25
C VAL A 243 -1.59 -11.08 7.20
N ALA A 244 -2.62 -11.91 7.37
CA ALA A 244 -3.76 -11.96 6.45
C ALA A 244 -4.55 -10.64 6.45
N GLN A 245 -4.74 -10.02 7.61
CA GLN A 245 -5.41 -8.74 7.75
C GLN A 245 -4.68 -7.63 7.01
N LEU A 246 -3.36 -7.49 7.22
CA LEU A 246 -2.54 -6.52 6.50
C LEU A 246 -2.57 -6.77 4.98
N GLY A 247 -2.52 -8.04 4.55
CA GLY A 247 -2.65 -8.41 3.14
C GLY A 247 -3.97 -7.95 2.52
N SER A 248 -5.09 -8.17 3.22
CA SER A 248 -6.43 -7.75 2.81
C SER A 248 -6.57 -6.22 2.74
N GLU A 249 -5.99 -5.49 3.71
CA GLU A 249 -5.97 -4.02 3.71
C GLU A 249 -5.18 -3.46 2.51
N ILE A 250 -4.01 -4.03 2.21
CA ILE A 250 -3.21 -3.67 1.03
C ILE A 250 -4.01 -3.92 -0.25
N GLN A 251 -4.63 -5.10 -0.38
CA GLN A 251 -5.44 -5.44 -1.55
C GLN A 251 -6.61 -4.48 -1.74
N THR A 252 -7.32 -4.15 -0.66
CA THR A 252 -8.43 -3.18 -0.67
C THR A 252 -7.96 -1.80 -1.09
N LYS A 253 -6.81 -1.34 -0.57
CA LYS A 253 -6.22 -0.05 -0.93
C LYS A 253 -5.83 -0.01 -2.41
N VAL A 254 -5.15 -1.04 -2.92
CA VAL A 254 -4.77 -1.15 -4.33
C VAL A 254 -6.00 -1.16 -5.24
N GLN A 255 -7.05 -1.92 -4.91
CA GLN A 255 -8.31 -1.91 -5.67
C GLN A 255 -8.97 -0.53 -5.66
N SER A 256 -8.96 0.17 -4.52
CA SER A 256 -9.53 1.51 -4.41
C SER A 256 -8.76 2.54 -5.25
N GLU A 257 -7.43 2.43 -5.33
CA GLU A 257 -6.59 3.30 -6.14
C GLU A 257 -6.77 3.01 -7.64
N LEU A 258 -6.77 1.74 -8.04
CA LEU A 258 -7.08 1.34 -9.42
C LEU A 258 -8.47 1.79 -9.85
N GLY A 259 -9.49 1.65 -8.98
CA GLY A 259 -10.84 2.12 -9.25
C GLY A 259 -10.91 3.64 -9.42
N LYS A 260 -10.15 4.41 -8.64
CA LYS A 260 -10.02 5.86 -8.81
C LYS A 260 -9.35 6.20 -10.14
N THR A 261 -8.25 5.55 -10.49
CA THR A 261 -7.52 5.79 -11.73
C THR A 261 -8.34 5.42 -12.98
N GLN A 262 -9.07 4.30 -12.96
CA GLN A 262 -9.99 3.92 -14.03
C GLN A 262 -11.14 4.91 -14.18
N ARG A 263 -11.74 5.34 -13.06
CA ARG A 263 -12.82 6.34 -13.07
C ARG A 263 -12.32 7.69 -13.57
N GLU A 264 -11.11 8.10 -13.18
CA GLU A 264 -10.49 9.33 -13.67
C GLU A 264 -10.14 9.25 -15.17
N TYR A 265 -9.61 8.11 -15.63
CA TYR A 265 -9.36 7.88 -17.05
C TYR A 265 -10.66 7.97 -17.87
N PHE A 266 -11.72 7.32 -17.41
CA PHE A 266 -13.03 7.35 -18.06
C PHE A 266 -13.63 8.75 -18.08
N LEU A 267 -13.58 9.49 -16.97
CA LEU A 267 -14.04 10.88 -16.90
C LEU A 267 -13.24 11.80 -17.83
N ARG A 268 -11.92 11.59 -17.97
CA ARG A 268 -11.09 12.35 -18.91
C ARG A 268 -11.47 12.06 -20.37
N GLU A 269 -11.73 10.80 -20.71
CA GLU A 269 -12.23 10.42 -22.03
C GLU A 269 -13.63 11.00 -22.31
N GLN A 270 -14.53 10.98 -21.33
CA GLN A 270 -15.83 11.64 -21.46
C GLN A 270 -15.71 13.16 -21.64
N ILE A 271 -14.85 13.83 -20.87
CA ILE A 271 -14.58 15.26 -21.04
C ILE A 271 -13.99 15.54 -22.42
N ARG A 272 -13.09 14.69 -22.93
CA ARG A 272 -12.57 14.81 -24.31
C ARG A 272 -13.66 14.67 -25.35
N ALA A 273 -14.55 13.67 -25.21
CA ALA A 273 -15.66 13.46 -26.12
C ALA A 273 -16.63 14.65 -26.11
N ILE A 274 -17.00 15.13 -24.92
CA ILE A 274 -17.87 16.30 -24.72
C ILE A 274 -17.24 17.57 -25.32
N ARG A 275 -15.95 17.82 -25.07
CA ARG A 275 -15.22 18.97 -25.66
C ARG A 275 -15.15 18.90 -27.18
N LYS A 276 -14.98 17.69 -27.74
CA LYS A 276 -14.98 17.46 -29.20
C LYS A 276 -16.35 17.71 -29.82
N GLU A 277 -17.44 17.38 -29.12
CA GLU A 277 -18.81 17.68 -29.58
C GLU A 277 -19.21 19.15 -29.39
N LEU A 278 -18.67 19.83 -28.37
CA LEU A 278 -18.93 21.26 -28.09
C LEU A 278 -18.12 22.23 -28.99
N GLY A 279 -17.19 21.72 -29.81
CA GLY A 279 -16.38 22.56 -30.71
C GLY A 279 -15.38 23.46 -30.00
N ASP A 280 -15.09 23.20 -28.72
CA ASP A 280 -14.21 24.01 -27.89
C ASP A 280 -12.78 23.45 -27.97
N ASP A 281 -12.12 23.73 -29.08
CA ASP A 281 -10.75 23.31 -29.36
C ASP A 281 -9.79 24.34 -28.70
N ASP A 282 -9.36 24.05 -27.47
CA ASP A 282 -8.31 24.79 -26.72
C ASP A 282 -6.95 24.85 -27.49
N SER A 283 -6.84 24.17 -28.64
CA SER A 283 -5.74 24.22 -29.60
C SER A 283 -5.47 25.64 -30.14
N GLY A 284 -6.48 26.52 -30.15
CA GLY A 284 -6.34 27.90 -30.62
C GLY A 284 -5.40 28.78 -29.79
N SER A 285 -5.27 28.54 -28.46
CA SER A 285 -4.55 29.47 -27.58
C SER A 285 -3.02 29.31 -27.59
N LEU A 286 -2.50 28.11 -27.92
CA LEU A 286 -1.06 27.90 -28.08
C LEU A 286 -0.56 28.37 -29.45
N SER A 287 -1.39 28.25 -30.49
CA SER A 287 -1.07 28.73 -31.83
C SER A 287 -0.82 30.25 -31.87
N ASP A 288 -1.61 31.03 -31.11
CA ASP A 288 -1.42 32.49 -31.00
C ASP A 288 -0.06 32.86 -30.40
N LEU A 289 0.35 32.17 -29.32
CA LEU A 289 1.66 32.40 -28.69
C LEU A 289 2.83 32.06 -29.62
N GLU A 290 2.67 31.05 -30.47
CA GLU A 290 3.66 30.64 -31.47
C GLU A 290 3.84 31.68 -32.56
N GLU A 291 2.74 32.20 -33.10
CA GLU A 291 2.75 33.24 -34.11
C GLU A 291 3.36 34.54 -33.57
N ARG A 292 2.95 34.93 -32.36
CA ARG A 292 3.50 36.11 -31.68
C ARG A 292 5.00 35.95 -31.39
N LEU A 293 5.47 34.76 -31.02
CA LEU A 293 6.89 34.48 -30.81
C LEU A 293 7.70 34.56 -32.10
N ALA A 294 7.16 34.06 -33.21
CA ALA A 294 7.80 34.17 -34.53
C ALA A 294 7.95 35.64 -34.96
N ASN A 295 6.93 36.45 -34.70
CA ASN A 295 6.91 37.88 -35.03
C ASN A 295 7.69 38.75 -34.03
N ALA A 296 7.95 38.26 -32.82
CA ALA A 296 8.68 39.00 -31.80
C ALA A 296 10.16 39.15 -32.20
N GLN A 297 10.58 40.41 -32.39
CA GLN A 297 11.97 40.75 -32.72
C GLN A 297 12.86 40.75 -31.47
N MET A 298 12.94 39.60 -30.80
CA MET A 298 13.71 39.43 -29.56
C MET A 298 15.20 39.19 -29.82
N PRO A 299 16.10 39.60 -28.90
CA PRO A 299 17.49 39.16 -28.90
C PRO A 299 17.60 37.63 -28.75
N GLU A 300 18.66 37.05 -29.30
CA GLU A 300 18.83 35.58 -29.38
C GLU A 300 18.70 34.87 -28.04
N ARG A 301 19.28 35.43 -26.96
CA ARG A 301 19.15 34.87 -25.60
C ARG A 301 17.71 34.80 -25.11
N ALA A 302 16.90 35.82 -25.41
CA ALA A 302 15.49 35.86 -25.02
C ALA A 302 14.65 34.88 -25.86
N ARG A 303 14.93 34.80 -27.18
CA ARG A 303 14.26 33.86 -28.08
C ARG A 303 14.49 32.40 -27.70
N GLN A 304 15.72 32.03 -27.34
CA GLN A 304 16.02 30.68 -26.86
C GLN A 304 15.29 30.34 -25.55
N SER A 305 15.20 31.30 -24.62
CA SER A 305 14.45 31.12 -23.38
C SER A 305 12.95 30.97 -23.64
N ALA A 306 12.38 31.78 -24.54
CA ALA A 306 10.97 31.72 -24.92
C ALA A 306 10.62 30.38 -25.58
N GLY A 307 11.46 29.90 -26.50
CA GLY A 307 11.24 28.62 -27.19
C GLY A 307 11.29 27.41 -26.24
N ARG A 308 12.19 27.43 -25.25
CA ARG A 308 12.22 26.39 -24.20
C ARG A 308 10.94 26.39 -23.37
N GLU A 309 10.46 27.57 -22.98
CA GLU A 309 9.24 27.68 -22.17
C GLU A 309 7.99 27.30 -22.96
N LEU A 310 7.90 27.68 -24.23
CA LEU A 310 6.83 27.26 -25.13
C LEU A 310 6.79 25.72 -25.30
N THR A 311 7.96 25.10 -25.46
CA THR A 311 8.07 23.63 -25.53
C THR A 311 7.61 22.98 -24.23
N ARG A 312 7.91 23.60 -23.08
CA ARG A 312 7.46 23.14 -21.77
C ARG A 312 5.94 23.28 -21.61
N LEU A 313 5.37 24.42 -22.01
CA LEU A 313 3.92 24.67 -22.02
C LEU A 313 3.15 23.64 -22.85
N ARG A 314 3.66 23.25 -24.03
CA ARG A 314 3.05 22.22 -24.88
C ARG A 314 2.91 20.85 -24.19
N ARG A 315 3.77 20.54 -23.22
CA ARG A 315 3.76 19.26 -22.50
C ARG A 315 2.99 19.31 -21.18
N MET A 316 2.62 20.49 -20.72
CA MET A 316 1.93 20.70 -19.45
C MET A 316 0.42 20.56 -19.60
N SER A 317 -0.24 20.04 -18.56
CA SER A 317 -1.70 20.06 -18.49
C SER A 317 -2.20 21.49 -18.27
N PRO A 318 -3.18 21.99 -19.05
CA PRO A 318 -3.79 23.31 -18.85
C PRO A 318 -4.41 23.53 -17.47
N SER A 319 -4.74 22.46 -16.75
CA SER A 319 -5.30 22.50 -15.40
C SER A 319 -4.26 22.71 -14.28
N SER A 320 -2.96 22.73 -14.60
CA SER A 320 -1.90 22.86 -13.59
C SER A 320 -1.61 24.33 -13.24
N ALA A 321 -1.31 24.62 -11.97
CA ALA A 321 -0.89 25.96 -11.54
C ALA A 321 0.40 26.44 -12.24
N GLU A 322 1.28 25.50 -12.61
CA GLU A 322 2.50 25.78 -13.38
C GLU A 322 2.21 26.24 -14.81
N TYR A 323 1.12 25.76 -15.42
CA TYR A 323 0.71 26.17 -16.77
C TYR A 323 0.36 27.66 -16.80
N THR A 324 -0.45 28.12 -15.85
CA THR A 324 -0.82 29.53 -15.71
C THR A 324 0.40 30.41 -15.49
N MET A 325 1.33 30.02 -14.63
CA MET A 325 2.57 30.79 -14.39
C MET A 325 3.44 30.88 -15.64
N SER A 326 3.64 29.76 -16.35
CA SER A 326 4.48 29.69 -17.54
C SER A 326 3.86 30.48 -18.70
N ARG A 327 2.52 30.46 -18.82
CA ARG A 327 1.77 31.23 -19.81
C ARG A 327 1.86 32.74 -19.55
N THR A 328 1.59 33.19 -18.33
CA THR A 328 1.72 34.61 -17.96
C THR A 328 3.12 35.14 -18.21
N TYR A 329 4.14 34.32 -17.95
CA TYR A 329 5.52 34.67 -18.27
C TYR A 329 5.77 34.80 -19.78
N MET A 330 5.23 33.88 -20.60
CA MET A 330 5.33 33.93 -22.05
C MET A 330 4.63 35.16 -22.63
N GLU A 331 3.40 35.45 -22.19
CA GLU A 331 2.65 36.64 -22.58
C GLU A 331 3.42 37.92 -22.25
N TRP A 332 3.95 38.02 -21.02
CA TRP A 332 4.80 39.14 -20.62
C TRP A 332 6.03 39.29 -21.51
N LEU A 333 6.73 38.19 -21.82
CA LEU A 333 7.94 38.23 -22.62
C LEU A 333 7.64 38.78 -24.03
N LEU A 334 6.50 38.39 -24.61
CA LEU A 334 6.02 38.84 -25.92
C LEU A 334 5.57 40.30 -25.93
N ASP A 335 5.06 40.81 -24.80
CA ASP A 335 4.63 42.21 -24.67
C ASP A 335 5.81 43.19 -24.51
N VAL A 336 6.99 42.70 -24.14
CA VAL A 336 8.19 43.54 -24.01
C VAL A 336 8.58 44.14 -25.37
N PRO A 337 8.77 45.47 -25.48
CA PRO A 337 9.05 46.12 -26.75
C PRO A 337 10.55 46.05 -27.13
N TRP A 338 11.08 44.84 -27.35
CA TRP A 338 12.50 44.52 -27.51
C TRP A 338 13.31 45.42 -28.47
N LEU A 339 12.73 45.82 -29.61
CA LEU A 339 13.39 46.70 -30.59
C LEU A 339 12.86 48.15 -30.61
N LYS A 340 11.82 48.50 -29.84
CA LYS A 340 11.33 49.88 -29.84
C LYS A 340 12.26 50.74 -28.98
N LYS A 341 13.17 51.45 -29.63
CA LYS A 341 14.07 52.42 -29.00
C LYS A 341 13.82 53.82 -29.58
N THR A 342 13.91 54.84 -28.73
CA THR A 342 13.99 56.22 -29.22
C THR A 342 15.39 56.45 -29.77
N LYS A 343 15.50 57.15 -30.91
CA LYS A 343 16.81 57.55 -31.46
C LYS A 343 17.30 58.76 -30.69
N ASP A 344 18.52 58.66 -30.16
CA ASP A 344 19.15 59.76 -29.43
C ASP A 344 19.55 60.89 -30.37
N ILE A 345 19.23 62.12 -29.99
CA ILE A 345 19.74 63.33 -30.64
C ILE A 345 20.85 63.91 -29.75
N LEU A 346 22.11 63.73 -30.16
CA LEU A 346 23.29 64.20 -29.43
C LEU A 346 23.84 65.50 -30.02
N ASP A 347 23.02 66.56 -29.96
CA ASP A 347 23.43 67.92 -30.32
C ASP A 347 23.70 68.74 -29.06
N LEU A 348 24.99 69.01 -28.79
CA LEU A 348 25.44 69.77 -27.62
C LEU A 348 24.96 71.22 -27.64
N LYS A 349 24.84 71.86 -28.82
CA LYS A 349 24.37 73.25 -28.91
C LYS A 349 22.88 73.33 -28.60
N LYS A 350 22.11 72.37 -29.12
CA LYS A 350 20.68 72.25 -28.81
C LYS A 350 20.48 71.92 -27.33
N ALA A 351 21.26 70.99 -26.78
CA ALA A 351 21.19 70.62 -25.37
C ALA A 351 21.49 71.81 -24.44
N ALA A 352 22.53 72.60 -24.72
CA ALA A 352 22.86 73.79 -23.94
C ALA A 352 21.67 74.78 -23.92
N ARG A 353 21.11 75.10 -25.10
CA ARG A 353 19.94 75.99 -25.23
C ARG A 353 18.73 75.47 -24.46
N THR A 354 18.43 74.17 -24.54
CA THR A 354 17.30 73.57 -23.81
C THR A 354 17.52 73.60 -22.30
N LEU A 355 18.74 73.36 -21.83
CA LEU A 355 19.08 73.44 -20.40
C LEU A 355 19.01 74.88 -19.88
N ASP A 356 19.47 75.86 -20.66
CA ASP A 356 19.39 77.29 -20.31
C ASP A 356 17.96 77.83 -20.32
N GLN A 357 17.12 77.34 -21.23
CA GLN A 357 15.71 77.70 -21.30
C GLN A 357 14.91 77.13 -20.11
N ASP A 358 15.17 75.88 -19.73
CA ASP A 358 14.39 75.19 -18.70
C ASP A 358 14.84 75.50 -17.27
N HIS A 359 16.10 75.92 -17.08
CA HIS A 359 16.69 76.14 -15.76
C HIS A 359 17.49 77.44 -15.72
N TYR A 360 17.10 78.35 -14.83
CA TYR A 360 17.86 79.56 -14.52
C TYR A 360 19.01 79.24 -13.56
N ASP A 361 20.18 79.88 -13.74
CA ASP A 361 21.41 79.58 -12.98
C ASP A 361 21.92 78.13 -13.20
N LEU A 362 22.72 77.55 -12.30
CA LEU A 362 23.27 76.18 -12.34
C LEU A 362 24.38 75.93 -13.39
N GLU A 363 25.23 76.91 -13.65
CA GLU A 363 26.31 76.83 -14.65
C GLU A 363 27.16 75.55 -14.51
N LYS A 364 27.65 75.26 -13.30
CA LYS A 364 28.45 74.05 -13.02
C LYS A 364 27.73 72.74 -13.32
N VAL A 365 26.41 72.68 -13.08
CA VAL A 365 25.61 71.46 -13.31
C VAL A 365 25.34 71.30 -14.80
N LYS A 366 25.00 72.39 -15.50
CA LYS A 366 24.78 72.41 -16.94
C LYS A 366 26.05 72.00 -17.69
N GLU A 367 27.20 72.55 -17.30
CA GLU A 367 28.51 72.18 -17.84
C GLU A 367 28.77 70.68 -17.68
N ARG A 368 28.53 70.12 -16.49
CA ARG A 368 28.71 68.68 -16.23
C ARG A 368 27.76 67.79 -17.06
N ILE A 369 26.52 68.24 -17.29
CA ILE A 369 25.57 67.54 -18.17
C ILE A 369 26.07 67.57 -19.61
N LEU A 370 26.59 68.71 -20.09
CA LEU A 370 27.13 68.85 -21.44
C LEU A 370 28.39 67.99 -21.63
N GLU A 371 29.29 67.95 -20.65
CA GLU A 371 30.45 67.04 -20.64
C GLU A 371 29.99 65.58 -20.77
N PHE A 372 28.98 65.17 -20.00
CA PHE A 372 28.42 63.83 -20.06
C PHE A 372 27.87 63.51 -21.46
N LEU A 373 27.11 64.43 -22.06
CA LEU A 373 26.59 64.28 -23.42
C LEU A 373 27.72 64.27 -24.47
N ALA A 374 28.80 65.01 -24.24
CA ALA A 374 29.97 65.05 -25.13
C ALA A 374 30.72 63.71 -25.13
N VAL A 375 30.95 63.12 -23.95
CA VAL A 375 31.54 61.77 -23.83
C VAL A 375 30.65 60.74 -24.52
N ARG A 376 29.33 60.83 -24.35
CA ARG A 376 28.36 59.92 -24.99
C ARG A 376 28.32 60.06 -26.52
N LYS A 377 28.57 61.27 -27.04
CA LYS A 377 28.68 61.53 -28.48
C LYS A 377 29.95 60.91 -29.08
N LEU A 378 31.05 60.90 -28.32
CA LEU A 378 32.33 60.31 -28.75
C LEU A 378 32.35 58.79 -28.63
N THR A 379 31.70 58.23 -27.59
CA THR A 379 31.70 56.78 -27.32
C THR A 379 30.28 56.24 -27.11
N PRO A 380 29.52 56.00 -28.21
CA PRO A 380 28.10 55.63 -28.14
C PRO A 380 27.81 54.29 -27.44
N GLU A 381 28.74 53.33 -27.53
CA GLU A 381 28.57 51.97 -26.99
C GLU A 381 29.14 51.76 -25.58
N SER A 382 29.75 52.80 -24.99
CA SER A 382 30.25 52.69 -23.61
C SER A 382 29.09 52.53 -22.62
N ARG A 383 29.28 51.67 -21.61
CA ARG A 383 28.48 51.71 -20.37
C ARG A 383 28.85 53.01 -19.64
N GLY A 384 28.30 54.13 -20.13
CA GLY A 384 28.62 55.46 -19.64
C GLY A 384 28.30 55.64 -18.15
N PRO A 385 28.92 56.63 -17.48
CA PRO A 385 28.70 56.88 -16.06
C PRO A 385 27.23 57.25 -15.77
N ILE A 386 26.73 56.87 -14.59
CA ILE A 386 25.37 57.22 -14.18
C ILE A 386 25.36 58.67 -13.70
N LEU A 387 24.49 59.51 -14.28
CA LEU A 387 24.25 60.85 -13.76
C LEU A 387 23.41 60.78 -12.48
N CYS A 388 23.97 61.23 -11.37
CA CYS A 388 23.30 61.31 -10.08
C CYS A 388 23.13 62.77 -9.66
N PHE A 389 21.89 63.21 -9.45
CA PHE A 389 21.57 64.53 -8.91
C PHE A 389 21.23 64.40 -7.41
N ALA A 390 22.09 64.94 -6.54
CA ALA A 390 21.92 64.90 -5.08
C ALA A 390 21.54 66.29 -4.51
N GLY A 391 20.93 66.36 -3.33
CA GLY A 391 20.62 67.61 -2.60
C GLY A 391 19.17 67.75 -2.10
N PRO A 392 18.77 68.92 -1.58
CA PRO A 392 17.46 69.14 -0.95
C PRO A 392 16.26 68.93 -1.90
N PRO A 393 15.04 68.69 -1.38
CA PRO A 393 13.82 68.68 -2.20
C PRO A 393 13.56 70.07 -2.80
N GLY A 394 12.92 70.13 -3.97
CA GLY A 394 12.53 71.39 -4.62
C GLY A 394 13.59 72.04 -5.52
N VAL A 395 14.84 71.57 -5.52
CA VAL A 395 15.95 72.17 -6.32
C VAL A 395 15.98 71.75 -7.81
N GLY A 396 14.85 71.30 -8.38
CA GLY A 396 14.75 71.06 -9.82
C GLY A 396 15.33 69.74 -10.37
N LYS A 397 15.77 68.78 -9.54
CA LYS A 397 16.40 67.52 -10.01
C LYS A 397 15.58 66.74 -11.05
N THR A 398 14.28 66.56 -10.80
CA THR A 398 13.37 65.86 -11.72
C THR A 398 13.18 66.65 -13.01
N SER A 399 13.13 67.98 -12.89
CA SER A 399 13.01 68.88 -14.03
C SER A 399 14.28 68.85 -14.91
N LEU A 400 15.47 68.78 -14.30
CA LEU A 400 16.74 68.57 -15.03
C LEU A 400 16.72 67.26 -15.82
N GLY A 401 16.24 66.17 -15.21
CA GLY A 401 16.06 64.90 -15.91
C GLY A 401 15.11 64.97 -17.11
N GLN A 402 14.01 65.72 -16.98
CA GLN A 402 13.07 65.97 -18.08
C GLN A 402 13.70 66.82 -19.20
N SER A 403 14.46 67.86 -18.85
CA SER A 403 15.18 68.71 -19.80
C SER A 403 16.23 67.93 -20.58
N ILE A 404 16.98 67.03 -19.92
CA ILE A 404 17.93 66.13 -20.58
C ILE A 404 17.21 65.21 -21.56
N ALA A 405 16.10 64.59 -21.13
CA ALA A 405 15.31 63.73 -22.01
C ALA A 405 14.78 64.50 -23.23
N ARG A 406 14.27 65.72 -23.03
CA ARG A 406 13.79 66.61 -24.09
C ARG A 406 14.91 67.01 -25.07
N ALA A 407 16.06 67.41 -24.55
CA ALA A 407 17.24 67.75 -25.34
C ALA A 407 17.69 66.57 -26.22
N MET A 408 17.64 65.36 -25.68
CA MET A 408 18.04 64.13 -26.37
C MET A 408 16.94 63.52 -27.27
N GLY A 409 15.72 64.05 -27.24
CA GLY A 409 14.57 63.44 -27.95
C GLY A 409 14.12 62.09 -27.36
N ARG A 410 14.40 61.84 -26.08
CA ARG A 410 14.04 60.62 -25.35
C ARG A 410 12.72 60.77 -24.61
N LYS A 411 11.99 59.67 -24.45
CA LYS A 411 10.85 59.60 -23.52
C LYS A 411 11.37 59.64 -22.10
N PHE A 412 10.80 60.53 -21.28
CA PHE A 412 11.11 60.60 -19.85
C PHE A 412 10.13 59.72 -19.08
N VAL A 413 10.66 58.80 -18.29
CA VAL A 413 9.88 57.96 -17.37
C VAL A 413 10.36 58.24 -15.96
N ARG A 414 9.42 58.52 -15.05
CA ARG A 414 9.71 58.71 -13.63
C ARG A 414 9.33 57.46 -12.87
N MET A 415 10.30 56.83 -12.21
CA MET A 415 10.08 55.74 -11.28
C MET A 415 10.42 56.21 -9.87
N SER A 416 9.45 56.16 -8.96
CA SER A 416 9.66 56.48 -7.55
C SER A 416 10.09 55.22 -6.81
N LEU A 417 11.27 55.22 -6.21
CA LEU A 417 11.79 54.13 -5.36
C LEU A 417 11.60 54.40 -3.87
N GLY A 418 10.79 55.40 -3.51
CA GLY A 418 10.51 55.74 -2.10
C GLY A 418 9.69 54.63 -1.44
N GLY A 419 10.16 54.14 -0.28
CA GLY A 419 9.50 53.06 0.46
C GLY A 419 9.94 51.65 0.04
N VAL A 420 10.75 51.51 -1.01
CA VAL A 420 11.33 50.23 -1.44
C VAL A 420 12.37 49.80 -0.41
N ARG A 421 12.13 48.67 0.25
CA ARG A 421 13.04 48.08 1.24
C ARG A 421 13.73 46.82 0.75
N ASP A 422 13.21 46.21 -0.31
CA ASP A 422 13.69 44.95 -0.86
C ASP A 422 14.14 45.12 -2.32
N GLU A 423 15.26 44.49 -2.66
CA GLU A 423 15.79 44.39 -4.00
C GLU A 423 14.83 43.64 -4.95
N ALA A 424 14.02 42.73 -4.41
CA ALA A 424 13.05 41.94 -5.17
C ALA A 424 11.95 42.79 -5.82
N GLU A 425 11.62 43.97 -5.29
CA GLU A 425 10.65 44.88 -5.93
C GLU A 425 11.21 45.47 -7.23
N ILE A 426 12.52 45.64 -7.32
CA ILE A 426 13.22 46.20 -8.47
C ILE A 426 13.59 45.09 -9.48
N ARG A 427 14.13 43.97 -9.00
CA ARG A 427 14.60 42.86 -9.85
C ARG A 427 13.53 41.81 -10.17
N GLY A 428 12.47 41.73 -9.38
CA GLY A 428 11.47 40.67 -9.44
C GLY A 428 11.83 39.46 -8.56
N HIS A 429 10.87 38.57 -8.39
CA HIS A 429 11.01 37.38 -7.55
C HIS A 429 11.56 36.18 -8.33
N ARG A 430 12.22 35.25 -7.62
CA ARG A 430 12.61 33.97 -8.22
C ARG A 430 11.36 33.20 -8.66
N ARG A 431 11.42 32.59 -9.84
CA ARG A 431 10.29 31.85 -10.47
C ARG A 431 9.78 30.65 -9.66
N THR A 432 10.56 30.21 -8.66
CA THR A 432 10.23 29.11 -7.76
C THR A 432 9.16 29.46 -6.73
N TYR A 433 8.79 30.75 -6.59
CA TYR A 433 7.73 31.19 -5.69
C TYR A 433 6.37 31.21 -6.40
N ILE A 434 5.37 30.61 -5.76
CA ILE A 434 3.97 30.71 -6.17
C ILE A 434 3.56 32.19 -6.08
N GLY A 435 3.20 32.80 -7.21
CA GLY A 435 2.90 34.24 -7.30
C GLY A 435 4.08 35.15 -7.66
N ALA A 436 5.22 34.58 -8.11
CA ALA A 436 6.37 35.37 -8.54
C ALA A 436 6.00 36.45 -9.57
N CYS A 437 6.31 37.71 -9.24
CA CYS A 437 6.06 38.86 -10.11
C CYS A 437 7.37 39.44 -10.65
N GLN A 438 7.30 39.97 -11.87
CA GLN A 438 8.37 40.70 -12.54
C GLN A 438 8.72 42.01 -11.81
N GLY A 439 9.98 42.44 -11.91
CA GLY A 439 10.45 43.67 -11.26
C GLY A 439 9.85 44.94 -11.86
N GLY A 440 9.71 45.98 -11.04
CA GLY A 440 9.08 47.25 -11.41
C GLY A 440 9.75 47.99 -12.57
N LEU A 441 11.06 47.84 -12.76
CA LEU A 441 11.84 48.44 -13.86
C LEU A 441 11.35 48.02 -15.26
N SER A 442 10.66 46.89 -15.37
CA SER A 442 10.18 46.34 -16.65
C SER A 442 8.82 46.87 -17.09
N ARG A 443 8.10 47.61 -16.23
CA ARG A 443 6.73 48.08 -16.48
C ARG A 443 6.62 49.56 -16.91
N GLY A 444 7.69 50.35 -16.78
CA GLY A 444 7.71 51.77 -17.17
C GLY A 444 8.67 52.00 -18.34
#